data_AF-A0A843BQY2-F1
#
_entry.id   AF-A0A843BQY2-F1
#
_cell.length_a   1.000
_cell.length_b   1.000
_cell.length_c   1.000
_cell.angle_alpha   90.00
_cell.angle_beta   90.00
_cell.angle_gamma   90.00
#
_symmetry.space_group_name_H-M   'P 1'
#
loop_
_entity.id
_entity.type
_entity.pdbx_description
1 polymer ?
#
loop_
_entity_poly.entity_id
_entity_poly.type
_entity_poly.pdbx_seq_one_letter_code
_entity_poly.pdbx_strand_id
1 'polypeptide(L)'
;MVIEYREPTKTEIEIIRNSLLYWVDKEKLAQINEAHHFIIGEGNWKEVFITNSATMAIVMNRKNITPYSTGLGIGEIKKNDLLLSLSGGYFISEYSDKKAIISPESEQLFLYMRDIHCKSIISINEELSIKDKVLIANSYNDYLGLGKIVIPISDFKNLDNEDEIAIKNIIDLGWYLRKGK
;
A
#
# COMPACT_ATOMS: atom_id res chain seq x y z
N MET A 1 16.78 -0.25 -20.58
CA MET A 1 16.52 -1.42 -19.71
C MET A 1 15.30 -2.11 -20.28
N VAL A 2 15.37 -3.41 -20.55
CA VAL A 2 14.23 -4.18 -21.07
C VAL A 2 13.53 -4.79 -19.88
N ILE A 3 12.24 -4.50 -19.71
CA ILE A 3 11.40 -5.14 -18.71
C ILE A 3 10.64 -6.25 -19.42
N GLU A 4 10.70 -7.45 -18.87
CA GLU A 4 9.96 -8.61 -19.38
C GLU A 4 8.69 -8.81 -18.56
N TYR A 5 7.54 -8.89 -19.22
CA TYR A 5 6.26 -9.15 -18.57
C TYR A 5 5.89 -10.61 -18.69
N ARG A 6 5.52 -11.22 -17.57
CA ARG A 6 5.13 -12.63 -17.51
C ARG A 6 4.11 -12.90 -16.40
N GLU A 7 3.52 -14.07 -16.46
CA GLU A 7 2.73 -14.58 -15.34
C GLU A 7 3.63 -14.81 -14.11
N PRO A 8 3.10 -14.59 -12.90
CA PRO A 8 3.81 -14.93 -11.68
C PRO A 8 3.97 -16.45 -11.57
N THR A 9 5.11 -16.88 -11.05
CA THR A 9 5.34 -18.28 -10.65
C THR A 9 4.49 -18.63 -9.44
N LYS A 10 4.31 -19.93 -9.15
CA LYS A 10 3.57 -20.40 -7.96
C LYS A 10 4.09 -19.76 -6.66
N THR A 11 5.40 -19.68 -6.49
CA THR A 11 6.03 -19.05 -5.32
C THR A 11 5.75 -17.55 -5.25
N GLU A 12 5.75 -16.84 -6.38
CA GLU A 12 5.43 -15.41 -6.41
C GLU A 12 3.96 -15.16 -6.10
N ILE A 13 3.04 -16.02 -6.59
CA ILE A 13 1.62 -15.98 -6.22
C ILE A 13 1.46 -16.16 -4.70
N GLU A 14 2.16 -17.12 -4.09
CA GLU A 14 2.12 -17.33 -2.65
C GLU A 14 2.63 -16.12 -1.88
N ILE A 15 3.76 -15.52 -2.30
CA ILE A 15 4.29 -14.30 -1.70
C ILE A 15 3.25 -13.17 -1.77
N ILE A 16 2.70 -12.90 -2.96
CA ILE A 16 1.70 -11.84 -3.16
C ILE A 16 0.50 -12.08 -2.25
N ARG A 17 -0.06 -13.29 -2.23
CA ARG A 17 -1.24 -13.63 -1.43
C ARG A 17 -0.96 -13.48 0.07
N ASN A 18 0.17 -13.98 0.55
CA ASN A 18 0.53 -13.89 1.97
C ASN A 18 0.74 -12.44 2.41
N SER A 19 1.37 -11.62 1.57
CA SER A 19 1.53 -10.19 1.85
C SER A 19 0.21 -9.42 1.78
N LEU A 20 -0.71 -9.78 0.89
CA LEU A 20 -2.04 -9.16 0.83
C LEU A 20 -2.93 -9.58 2.02
N LEU A 21 -2.80 -10.80 2.53
CA LEU A 21 -3.51 -11.25 3.75
C LEU A 21 -3.13 -10.45 5.00
N TYR A 22 -2.00 -9.75 5.00
CA TYR A 22 -1.71 -8.78 6.04
C TYR A 22 -2.74 -7.66 6.06
N TRP A 23 -3.18 -7.20 4.89
CA TRP A 23 -4.05 -6.03 4.73
C TRP A 23 -5.53 -6.38 4.73
N VAL A 24 -5.90 -7.54 4.21
CA VAL A 24 -7.29 -7.92 3.99
C VAL A 24 -7.56 -9.33 4.48
N ASP A 25 -8.82 -9.63 4.78
CA ASP A 25 -9.24 -10.99 5.10
C ASP A 25 -9.25 -11.91 3.86
N LYS A 26 -9.53 -13.20 4.10
CA LYS A 26 -9.57 -14.23 3.05
C LYS A 26 -10.69 -14.02 2.03
N GLU A 27 -11.81 -13.45 2.43
CA GLU A 27 -12.96 -13.20 1.55
C GLU A 27 -12.63 -12.07 0.58
N LYS A 28 -12.12 -10.95 1.09
CA LYS A 28 -11.65 -9.83 0.27
C LYS A 28 -10.50 -10.24 -0.65
N LEU A 29 -9.58 -11.07 -0.19
CA LEU A 29 -8.54 -11.61 -1.05
C LEU A 29 -9.13 -12.49 -2.18
N ALA A 30 -10.17 -13.28 -1.92
CA ALA A 30 -10.85 -14.05 -2.95
C ALA A 30 -11.46 -13.13 -4.01
N GLN A 31 -12.17 -12.07 -3.59
CA GLN A 31 -12.74 -11.05 -4.48
C GLN A 31 -11.67 -10.39 -5.35
N ILE A 32 -10.51 -10.04 -4.78
CA ILE A 32 -9.38 -9.47 -5.54
C ILE A 32 -8.89 -10.45 -6.62
N ASN A 33 -8.72 -11.73 -6.28
CA ASN A 33 -8.24 -12.76 -7.21
C ASN A 33 -9.23 -13.07 -8.33
N GLU A 34 -10.54 -12.92 -8.07
CA GLU A 34 -11.59 -13.12 -9.07
C GLU A 34 -11.67 -11.94 -10.05
N ALA A 35 -11.50 -10.72 -9.54
CA ALA A 35 -11.64 -9.50 -10.34
C ALA A 35 -10.36 -9.11 -11.10
N HIS A 36 -9.18 -9.54 -10.64
CA HIS A 36 -7.89 -9.08 -11.15
C HIS A 36 -6.92 -10.21 -11.44
N HIS A 37 -6.05 -9.98 -12.43
CA HIS A 37 -4.90 -10.81 -12.75
C HIS A 37 -3.61 -10.13 -12.33
N PHE A 38 -2.68 -10.92 -11.77
CA PHE A 38 -1.34 -10.45 -11.45
C PHE A 38 -0.39 -10.66 -12.63
N ILE A 39 0.48 -9.68 -12.86
CA ILE A 39 1.57 -9.74 -13.83
C ILE A 39 2.88 -9.35 -13.13
N ILE A 40 3.95 -10.07 -13.42
CA ILE A 40 5.30 -9.70 -12.99
C ILE A 40 5.98 -8.93 -14.12
N GLY A 41 6.43 -7.71 -13.82
CA GLY A 41 7.42 -7.00 -14.62
C GLY A 41 8.81 -7.29 -14.07
N GLU A 42 9.60 -8.07 -14.81
CA GLU A 42 10.94 -8.46 -14.42
C GLU A 42 12.00 -7.56 -15.07
N GLY A 43 12.69 -6.79 -14.24
CA GLY A 43 13.82 -5.96 -14.61
C GLY A 43 14.93 -6.06 -13.56
N ASN A 44 15.42 -4.92 -13.07
CA ASN A 44 16.37 -4.91 -11.94
C ASN A 44 15.75 -5.38 -10.62
N TRP A 45 14.42 -5.27 -10.52
CA TRP A 45 13.58 -5.79 -9.45
C TRP A 45 12.32 -6.39 -10.07
N LYS A 46 11.52 -7.08 -9.25
CA LYS A 46 10.27 -7.72 -9.66
C LYS A 46 9.09 -6.85 -9.25
N GLU A 47 8.52 -6.14 -10.21
CA GLU A 47 7.31 -5.34 -10.00
C GLU A 47 6.07 -6.20 -10.17
N VAL A 48 5.07 -5.96 -9.33
CA VAL A 48 3.77 -6.63 -9.39
C VAL A 48 2.73 -5.65 -9.89
N PHE A 49 2.02 -6.05 -10.94
CA PHE A 49 0.91 -5.29 -11.51
C PHE A 49 -0.39 -6.07 -11.32
N ILE A 50 -1.49 -5.35 -11.13
CA ILE A 50 -2.84 -5.88 -11.29
C ILE A 50 -3.47 -5.35 -12.57
N THR A 51 -4.26 -6.20 -13.21
CA THR A 51 -4.94 -5.85 -14.46
C THR A 51 -6.19 -6.70 -14.68
N ASN A 52 -7.01 -6.32 -15.66
CA ASN A 52 -8.10 -7.15 -16.16
C ASN A 52 -7.63 -8.14 -17.24
N SER A 53 -8.48 -9.11 -17.59
CA SER A 53 -8.14 -10.18 -18.54
C SER A 53 -7.84 -9.67 -19.96
N ALA A 54 -8.51 -8.61 -20.40
CA ALA A 54 -8.31 -8.03 -21.74
C ALA A 54 -6.91 -7.42 -21.87
N THR A 55 -6.49 -6.62 -20.88
CA THR A 55 -5.15 -6.05 -20.82
C THR A 55 -4.10 -7.12 -20.61
N MET A 56 -4.36 -8.14 -19.77
CA MET A 56 -3.44 -9.28 -19.62
C MET A 56 -3.14 -9.96 -20.96
N ALA A 57 -4.19 -10.24 -21.76
CA ALA A 57 -4.01 -10.83 -23.08
C ALA A 57 -3.18 -9.95 -24.01
N ILE A 58 -3.30 -8.62 -23.94
CA ILE A 58 -2.48 -7.69 -24.72
C ILE A 58 -1.02 -7.73 -24.26
N VAL A 59 -0.80 -7.68 -22.94
CA VAL A 59 0.55 -7.65 -22.35
C VAL A 59 1.32 -8.93 -22.69
N MET A 60 0.68 -10.09 -22.57
CA MET A 60 1.34 -11.39 -22.82
C MET A 60 1.66 -11.64 -24.30
N ASN A 61 0.90 -11.04 -25.23
CA ASN A 61 1.03 -11.31 -26.68
C ASN A 61 1.87 -10.27 -27.43
N ARG A 62 2.29 -9.18 -26.78
CA ARG A 62 3.05 -8.11 -27.43
C ARG A 62 4.44 -7.99 -26.84
N LYS A 63 5.44 -7.86 -27.72
CA LYS A 63 6.80 -7.47 -27.32
C LYS A 63 6.84 -5.95 -27.11
N ASN A 64 7.72 -5.50 -26.21
CA ASN A 64 7.98 -4.09 -25.92
C ASN A 64 6.76 -3.30 -25.40
N ILE A 65 5.93 -3.95 -24.58
CA ILE A 65 4.92 -3.23 -23.78
C ILE A 65 5.64 -2.28 -22.83
N THR A 66 5.14 -1.07 -22.72
CA THR A 66 5.61 -0.09 -21.75
C THR A 66 4.91 -0.26 -20.41
N PRO A 67 5.58 -0.01 -19.26
CA PRO A 67 5.00 -0.24 -17.93
C PRO A 67 3.65 0.44 -17.69
N TYR A 68 3.46 1.65 -18.21
CA TYR A 68 2.21 2.41 -18.08
C TYR A 68 1.02 1.79 -18.81
N SER A 69 1.24 0.72 -19.60
CA SER A 69 0.19 -0.01 -20.32
C SER A 69 -0.16 -1.36 -19.70
N THR A 70 0.53 -1.76 -18.62
CA THR A 70 0.39 -3.09 -18.02
C THR A 70 -0.77 -3.18 -17.01
N GLY A 71 -1.22 -2.04 -16.48
CA GLY A 71 -2.24 -1.95 -15.44
C GLY A 71 -1.75 -1.09 -14.28
N LEU A 72 -2.19 -1.42 -13.06
CA LEU A 72 -1.79 -0.72 -11.86
C LEU A 72 -0.63 -1.45 -11.18
N GLY A 73 0.54 -0.81 -11.07
CA GLY A 73 1.67 -1.36 -10.31
C GLY A 73 1.36 -1.29 -8.82
N ILE A 74 1.23 -2.42 -8.14
CA ILE A 74 0.86 -2.49 -6.71
C ILE A 74 2.06 -2.61 -5.78
N GLY A 75 3.25 -2.87 -6.30
CA GLY A 75 4.45 -2.97 -5.47
C GLY A 75 5.57 -3.75 -6.11
N GLU A 76 6.57 -4.09 -5.30
CA GLU A 76 7.71 -4.93 -5.69
C GLU A 76 7.86 -6.13 -4.76
N ILE A 77 8.26 -7.28 -5.31
CA ILE A 77 8.64 -8.44 -4.51
C ILE A 77 10.08 -8.27 -4.05
N LYS A 78 10.28 -8.27 -2.72
CA LYS A 78 11.60 -8.16 -2.09
C LYS A 78 11.66 -9.01 -0.83
N LYS A 79 12.66 -9.90 -0.75
CA LYS A 79 12.90 -10.77 0.42
C LYS A 79 11.63 -11.52 0.89
N ASN A 80 10.90 -12.14 -0.05
CA ASN A 80 9.65 -12.88 0.19
C ASN A 80 8.48 -12.03 0.73
N ASP A 81 8.49 -10.73 0.51
CA ASP A 81 7.37 -9.83 0.82
C ASP A 81 7.01 -8.99 -0.42
N LEU A 82 5.74 -8.64 -0.58
CA LEU A 82 5.28 -7.60 -1.49
C LEU A 82 5.32 -6.25 -0.76
N LEU A 83 6.28 -5.41 -1.16
CA LEU A 83 6.35 -4.04 -0.69
C LEU A 83 5.39 -3.19 -1.52
N LEU A 84 4.28 -2.79 -0.91
CA LEU A 84 3.28 -1.95 -1.58
C LEU A 84 3.87 -0.63 -2.04
N SER A 85 3.55 -0.26 -3.28
CA SER A 85 3.72 1.09 -3.79
C SER A 85 2.59 2.00 -3.27
N LEU A 86 2.65 3.31 -3.55
CA LEU A 86 1.54 4.22 -3.27
C LEU A 86 0.25 3.78 -3.97
N SER A 87 0.33 3.37 -5.24
CA SER A 87 -0.81 2.84 -5.97
C SER A 87 -1.31 1.50 -5.41
N GLY A 88 -0.42 0.66 -4.89
CA GLY A 88 -0.81 -0.56 -4.19
C GLY A 88 -1.53 -0.27 -2.86
N GLY A 89 -1.05 0.72 -2.10
CA GLY A 89 -1.72 1.21 -0.90
C GLY A 89 -3.10 1.80 -1.21
N TYR A 90 -3.22 2.60 -2.27
CA TYR A 90 -4.51 3.10 -2.75
C TYR A 90 -5.46 1.96 -3.10
N PHE A 91 -5.01 1.00 -3.93
CA PHE A 91 -5.82 -0.15 -4.32
C PHE A 91 -6.31 -0.96 -3.11
N ILE A 92 -5.41 -1.31 -2.18
CA ILE A 92 -5.79 -2.16 -1.05
C ILE A 92 -6.62 -1.40 -0.01
N SER A 93 -6.60 -0.07 -0.02
CA SER A 93 -7.38 0.75 0.90
C SER A 93 -8.89 0.60 0.71
N GLU A 94 -9.36 0.20 -0.46
CA GLU A 94 -10.78 -0.07 -0.70
C GLU A 94 -11.26 -1.36 0.00
N TYR A 95 -10.32 -2.23 0.38
CA TYR A 95 -10.60 -3.56 0.92
C TYR A 95 -10.14 -3.75 2.37
N SER A 96 -9.34 -2.83 2.91
CA SER A 96 -8.62 -2.99 4.18
C SER A 96 -9.17 -2.07 5.27
N ASP A 97 -9.37 -2.64 6.47
CA ASP A 97 -9.69 -1.89 7.68
C ASP A 97 -8.43 -1.51 8.49
N LYS A 98 -7.23 -1.88 8.06
CA LYS A 98 -5.96 -1.56 8.75
C LYS A 98 -5.53 -0.12 8.48
N LYS A 99 -6.37 0.81 8.92
CA LYS A 99 -6.28 2.25 8.67
C LYS A 99 -6.13 3.04 9.95
N ALA A 100 -5.46 4.18 9.85
CA ALA A 100 -5.51 5.27 10.82
C ALA A 100 -6.14 6.51 10.13
N ILE A 101 -7.20 7.03 10.72
CA ILE A 101 -7.87 8.26 10.30
C ILE A 101 -7.22 9.43 11.04
N ILE A 102 -6.77 10.44 10.31
CA ILE A 102 -6.08 11.61 10.88
C ILE A 102 -6.88 12.90 10.73
N SER A 103 -6.55 13.89 11.56
CA SER A 103 -7.18 15.21 11.51
C SER A 103 -6.83 15.97 10.22
N PRO A 104 -7.69 16.91 9.77
CA PRO A 104 -7.42 17.73 8.59
C PRO A 104 -6.11 18.51 8.67
N GLU A 105 -5.70 18.98 9.85
CA GLU A 105 -4.43 19.67 10.04
C GLU A 105 -3.25 18.71 9.81
N SER A 106 -3.38 17.47 10.28
CA SER A 106 -2.36 16.44 10.10
C SER A 106 -2.32 15.89 8.69
N GLU A 107 -3.43 15.90 7.94
CA GLU A 107 -3.48 15.49 6.54
C GLU A 107 -2.49 16.31 5.71
N GLN A 108 -2.53 17.64 5.84
CA GLN A 108 -1.62 18.52 5.11
C GLN A 108 -0.16 18.26 5.48
N LEU A 109 0.13 18.07 6.77
CA LEU A 109 1.48 17.81 7.25
C LEU A 109 1.99 16.45 6.77
N PHE A 110 1.16 15.41 6.81
CA PHE A 110 1.49 14.07 6.38
C PHE A 110 1.83 14.03 4.87
N LEU A 111 1.06 14.73 4.05
CA LEU A 111 1.35 14.91 2.62
C LEU A 111 2.64 15.71 2.34
N TYR A 112 3.25 16.30 3.37
CA TYR A 112 4.59 16.90 3.33
C TYR A 112 5.65 16.06 4.06
N MET A 113 5.47 14.73 4.07
CA MET A 113 6.40 13.76 4.67
C MET A 113 6.58 13.90 6.18
N ARG A 114 5.64 14.53 6.89
CA ARG A 114 5.68 14.58 8.35
C ARG A 114 5.13 13.29 8.96
N ASP A 115 5.72 12.92 10.09
CA ASP A 115 5.20 11.89 10.97
C ASP A 115 3.90 12.38 11.65
N ILE A 116 3.10 11.45 12.14
CA ILE A 116 1.80 11.71 12.77
C ILE A 116 1.96 11.61 14.28
N HIS A 117 1.53 12.66 14.98
CA HIS A 117 1.50 12.73 16.43
C HIS A 117 0.23 12.07 17.00
N CYS A 118 0.25 11.63 18.26
CA CYS A 118 -0.91 11.00 18.92
C CYS A 118 -2.19 11.83 18.78
N LYS A 119 -2.11 13.13 19.08
CA LYS A 119 -3.25 14.06 19.02
C LYS A 119 -3.90 14.19 17.65
N SER A 120 -3.19 13.80 16.60
CA SER A 120 -3.65 13.91 15.21
C SER A 120 -4.47 12.71 14.76
N ILE A 121 -4.53 11.63 15.55
CA ILE A 121 -5.22 10.39 15.20
C ILE A 121 -6.66 10.45 15.72
N ILE A 122 -7.63 10.48 14.80
CA ILE A 122 -9.07 10.45 15.11
C ILE A 122 -9.50 9.02 15.48
N SER A 123 -9.06 8.05 14.69
CA SER A 123 -9.33 6.63 14.94
C SER A 123 -8.27 5.77 14.28
N ILE A 124 -8.11 4.55 14.81
CA ILE A 124 -7.21 3.54 14.24
C ILE A 124 -7.80 2.16 14.51
N ASN A 125 -7.53 1.21 13.63
CA ASN A 125 -7.85 -0.18 13.87
C ASN A 125 -7.12 -0.72 15.11
N GLU A 126 -7.88 -1.17 16.10
CA GLU A 126 -7.36 -1.59 17.41
C GLU A 126 -6.58 -2.92 17.38
N GLU A 127 -6.67 -3.70 16.30
CA GLU A 127 -5.90 -4.94 16.13
C GLU A 127 -4.44 -4.68 15.71
N LEU A 128 -4.10 -3.43 15.37
CA LEU A 128 -2.75 -3.06 15.00
C LEU A 128 -1.84 -2.94 16.23
N SER A 129 -0.53 -3.10 16.01
CA SER A 129 0.46 -3.11 17.07
C SER A 129 1.73 -2.33 16.69
N ILE A 130 2.65 -2.17 17.64
CA ILE A 130 3.92 -1.50 17.39
C ILE A 130 4.68 -2.21 16.25
N LYS A 131 5.25 -1.43 15.34
CA LYS A 131 5.92 -1.84 14.09
C LYS A 131 5.01 -2.28 12.96
N ASP A 132 3.69 -2.39 13.17
CA ASP A 132 2.78 -2.65 12.08
C ASP A 132 2.77 -1.52 11.05
N LYS A 133 2.59 -1.91 9.78
CA LYS A 133 2.31 -0.98 8.70
C LYS A 133 0.82 -0.65 8.76
N VAL A 134 0.49 0.61 8.50
CA VAL A 134 -0.89 1.10 8.57
C VAL A 134 -1.16 2.00 7.37
N LEU A 135 -2.36 1.90 6.79
CA LEU A 135 -2.83 2.83 5.78
C LEU A 135 -3.23 4.13 6.46
N ILE A 136 -2.81 5.27 5.94
CA ILE A 136 -3.21 6.57 6.45
C ILE A 136 -4.35 7.08 5.59
N ALA A 137 -5.42 7.55 6.23
CA ALA A 137 -6.55 8.15 5.55
C ALA A 137 -7.02 9.44 6.23
N ASN A 138 -7.64 10.32 5.45
CA ASN A 138 -8.25 11.54 5.97
C ASN A 138 -9.60 11.26 6.67
N SER A 139 -10.24 12.29 7.20
CA SER A 139 -11.57 12.20 7.84
C SER A 139 -12.69 11.71 6.92
N TYR A 140 -12.48 11.69 5.60
CA TYR A 140 -13.41 11.17 4.59
C TYR A 140 -13.08 9.73 4.18
N ASN A 141 -12.11 9.09 4.84
CA ASN A 141 -11.60 7.75 4.55
C ASN A 141 -10.85 7.64 3.21
N ASP A 142 -10.42 8.76 2.63
CA ASP A 142 -9.57 8.76 1.44
C ASP A 142 -8.13 8.40 1.81
N TYR A 143 -7.53 7.50 1.03
CA TYR A 143 -6.15 7.08 1.22
C TYR A 143 -5.16 8.23 0.99
N LEU A 144 -4.22 8.40 1.92
CA LEU A 144 -3.16 9.41 1.87
C LEU A 144 -1.76 8.81 1.73
N GLY A 145 -1.53 7.58 2.21
CA GLY A 145 -0.19 6.99 2.25
C GLY A 145 -0.06 5.79 3.19
N LEU A 146 1.19 5.38 3.42
CA LEU A 146 1.56 4.31 4.35
C LEU A 146 2.36 4.87 5.51
N GLY A 147 2.05 4.37 6.70
CA GLY A 147 2.77 4.66 7.93
C GLY A 147 3.24 3.41 8.67
N LYS A 148 4.07 3.61 9.69
CA LYS A 148 4.51 2.57 10.63
C LYS A 148 4.25 3.01 12.07
N ILE A 149 3.53 2.20 12.83
CA ILE A 149 3.26 2.47 14.24
C ILE A 149 4.55 2.32 15.05
N VAL A 150 4.83 3.28 15.93
CA VAL A 150 6.07 3.30 16.74
C VAL A 150 5.85 3.30 18.26
N ILE A 151 4.62 3.54 18.72
CA ILE A 151 4.22 3.43 20.15
C ILE A 151 2.95 2.57 20.29
N PRO A 152 2.63 2.06 21.49
CA PRO A 152 1.40 1.30 21.72
C PRO A 152 0.13 2.09 21.37
N ILE A 153 -0.89 1.43 20.80
CA ILE A 153 -2.18 2.08 20.48
C ILE A 153 -2.89 2.58 21.75
N SER A 154 -2.70 1.90 22.89
CA SER A 154 -3.19 2.34 24.20
C SER A 154 -2.76 3.76 24.54
N ASP A 155 -1.62 4.19 24.01
CA ASP A 155 -0.98 5.46 24.38
C ASP A 155 -1.47 6.62 23.50
N PHE A 156 -2.20 6.33 22.41
CA PHE A 156 -2.66 7.35 21.45
C PHE A 156 -3.67 8.31 22.07
N LYS A 157 -4.47 7.82 23.04
CA LYS A 157 -5.49 8.60 23.75
C LYS A 157 -4.98 9.18 25.08
N ASN A 158 -3.70 8.96 25.40
CA ASN A 158 -3.12 9.49 26.62
C ASN A 158 -2.74 10.97 26.40
N LEU A 159 -3.34 11.86 27.21
CA LEU A 159 -3.10 13.31 27.14
C LEU A 159 -1.62 13.67 27.35
N ASP A 160 -0.91 12.89 28.17
CA ASP A 160 0.52 13.11 28.44
C ASP A 160 1.40 12.86 27.20
N ASN A 161 0.87 12.14 26.20
CA ASN A 161 1.60 11.69 25.00
C ASN A 161 1.11 12.38 23.72
N GLU A 162 0.27 13.42 23.80
CA GLU A 162 -0.36 14.07 22.63
C GLU A 162 0.64 14.50 21.55
N ASP A 163 1.80 14.98 21.96
CA ASP A 163 2.88 15.45 21.09
C ASP A 163 3.91 14.37 20.75
N GLU A 164 3.75 13.13 21.21
CA GLU A 164 4.61 12.03 20.79
C GLU A 164 4.29 11.56 19.37
N ILE A 165 5.32 11.14 18.64
CA ILE A 165 5.14 10.57 17.30
C ILE A 165 4.56 9.15 17.46
N ALA A 166 3.33 8.97 17.01
CA ALA A 166 2.64 7.68 17.06
C ALA A 166 2.90 6.84 15.81
N ILE A 167 2.96 7.48 14.64
CA ILE A 167 3.11 6.82 13.35
C ILE A 167 4.17 7.55 12.52
N LYS A 168 5.20 6.81 12.10
CA LYS A 168 6.19 7.32 11.14
C LYS A 168 5.69 7.23 9.72
N ASN A 169 5.89 8.27 8.94
CA ASN A 169 5.58 8.27 7.51
C ASN A 169 6.55 7.35 6.77
N ILE A 170 6.01 6.43 5.95
CA ILE A 170 6.80 5.59 5.02
C ILE A 170 6.79 6.24 3.64
N ILE A 171 5.59 6.52 3.12
CA ILE A 171 5.38 7.17 1.83
C ILE A 171 3.97 7.80 1.80
N ASP A 172 3.82 8.95 1.13
CA ASP A 172 2.56 9.70 1.02
C ASP A 172 2.26 10.14 -0.42
N LEU A 173 1.00 10.43 -0.73
CA LEU A 173 0.56 10.87 -2.06
C LEU A 173 1.22 12.17 -2.53
N GLY A 174 1.69 13.02 -1.61
CA GLY A 174 2.43 14.22 -1.97
C GLY A 174 3.72 13.91 -2.74
N TRP A 175 4.23 12.68 -2.65
CA TRP A 175 5.37 12.20 -3.44
C TRP A 175 5.16 12.40 -4.95
N TYR A 176 3.94 12.20 -5.45
CA TYR A 176 3.61 12.41 -6.87
C TYR A 176 3.78 13.88 -7.29
N LEU A 177 3.46 14.82 -6.40
CA LEU A 177 3.61 16.26 -6.66
C LEU A 177 5.08 16.70 -6.56
N ARG A 178 5.88 16.01 -5.73
CA ARG A 178 7.31 16.27 -5.57
C ARG A 178 8.19 15.61 -6.63
N LYS A 179 7.60 14.92 -7.61
CA LYS A 179 8.29 14.19 -8.69
C LYS A 179 9.31 13.16 -8.18
N GLY A 180 9.09 12.60 -7.00
CA GLY A 180 9.90 11.50 -6.45
C GLY A 180 11.40 11.73 -6.39
N LYS A 181 11.83 12.95 -6.01
CA LYS A 181 13.21 13.17 -5.57
C LYS A 181 13.46 12.58 -4.19
#